data_AF-A0A060YSL9-F1
#
_entry.id   AF-A0A060YSL9-F1
#
_cell.length_a   1.000
_cell.length_b   1.000
_cell.length_c   1.000
_cell.angle_alpha   90.00
_cell.angle_beta   90.00
_cell.angle_gamma   90.00
#
_symmetry.space_group_name_H-M   'P 1'
#
loop_
_entity.id
_entity.type
_entity.pdbx_description
1 polymer ?
#
loop_
_entity_poly.entity_id
_entity_poly.type
_entity_poly.pdbx_seq_one_letter_code
_entity_poly.pdbx_strand_id
1 'polypeptide(L)'
;MHHGKCISHCPEQHYIDDHGRCRACHSSCWSCSGPSVSQCTLCSQGLSLHQGQCLESCGDGLYHQDQTCHICHPSCRGCLGPLASDCLRCLKPQEALLPQNSHTHRARPHGVCVDRCPARFYLDAQHTCRGK
;
A
#
# COMPACT_ATOMS: atom_id res chain seq x y z
N MET A 1 -8.78 31.03 -17.10
CA MET A 1 -10.25 31.18 -17.07
C MET A 1 -10.88 29.82 -17.36
N HIS A 2 -11.84 29.37 -16.56
CA HIS A 2 -12.69 28.22 -16.87
C HIS A 2 -14.14 28.71 -16.74
N HIS A 3 -14.95 28.52 -17.78
CA HIS A 3 -16.32 29.09 -17.85
C HIS A 3 -16.41 30.60 -17.55
N GLY A 4 -15.49 31.41 -18.07
CA GLY A 4 -15.54 32.87 -17.92
C GLY A 4 -15.25 33.39 -16.51
N LYS A 5 -14.79 32.54 -15.57
CA LYS A 5 -14.31 32.96 -14.25
C LYS A 5 -12.78 32.89 -14.17
N CYS A 6 -12.16 33.93 -13.60
CA CYS A 6 -10.75 33.89 -13.20
C CYS A 6 -10.62 32.95 -12.01
N ILE A 7 -10.25 31.71 -12.28
CA ILE A 7 -9.87 30.73 -11.27
C ILE A 7 -8.35 30.74 -11.14
N SER A 8 -7.85 30.83 -9.91
CA SER A 8 -6.43 30.75 -9.55
C SER A 8 -5.91 29.31 -9.52
N HIS A 9 -6.83 28.34 -9.37
CA HIS A 9 -6.57 26.91 -9.42
C HIS A 9 -7.52 26.23 -10.38
N CYS A 10 -7.04 25.25 -11.14
CA CYS A 10 -7.89 24.42 -11.99
C CYS A 10 -8.91 23.62 -11.15
N PRO A 11 -10.07 23.27 -11.72
CA PRO A 11 -11.03 22.39 -11.06
C PRO A 11 -10.40 21.03 -10.71
N GLU A 12 -11.07 20.25 -9.87
CA GLU A 12 -10.64 18.90 -9.52
C GLU A 12 -10.38 18.06 -10.78
N GLN A 13 -9.46 17.10 -10.69
CA GLN A 13 -9.01 16.27 -11.82
C GLN A 13 -8.37 17.07 -12.98
N HIS A 14 -7.91 18.30 -12.75
CA HIS A 14 -7.17 19.08 -13.74
C HIS A 14 -5.89 19.68 -13.15
N TYR A 15 -4.85 19.77 -13.97
CA TYR A 15 -3.60 20.46 -13.66
C TYR A 15 -3.39 21.67 -14.58
N ILE A 16 -2.55 22.60 -14.15
CA ILE A 16 -2.13 23.75 -14.96
C ILE A 16 -0.93 23.31 -15.80
N ASP A 17 -1.06 23.39 -17.14
CA ASP A 17 0.07 23.15 -18.05
C ASP A 17 1.05 24.34 -18.08
N ASP A 18 2.21 24.18 -18.74
CA ASP A 18 3.22 25.24 -18.88
C ASP A 18 2.70 26.52 -19.56
N HIS A 19 1.54 26.45 -20.23
CA HIS A 19 0.88 27.56 -20.89
C HIS A 19 -0.25 28.18 -20.04
N GLY A 20 -0.36 27.80 -18.77
CA GLY A 20 -1.38 28.31 -17.86
C GLY A 20 -2.79 27.77 -18.14
N ARG A 21 -2.93 26.68 -18.90
CA ARG A 21 -4.21 26.08 -19.26
C ARG A 21 -4.54 24.90 -18.37
N CYS A 22 -5.80 24.79 -17.98
CA CYS A 22 -6.29 23.60 -17.28
C CYS A 22 -6.41 22.43 -18.24
N ARG A 23 -5.66 21.37 -17.98
CA ARG A 23 -5.77 20.10 -18.70
C ARG A 23 -6.19 18.99 -17.74
N ALA A 24 -7.00 18.07 -18.23
CA ALA A 24 -7.45 16.93 -17.45
C ALA A 24 -6.26 16.07 -17.03
N CYS A 25 -6.31 15.57 -15.79
CA CYS A 25 -5.44 14.53 -15.28
C CYS A 25 -5.75 13.18 -15.92
N HIS A 26 -4.89 12.19 -15.68
CA HIS A 26 -5.22 10.81 -15.97
C HIS A 26 -6.46 10.37 -15.15
N SER A 27 -7.29 9.48 -15.70
CA SER A 27 -8.58 9.08 -15.10
C SER A 27 -8.48 8.41 -13.72
N SER A 28 -7.31 7.87 -13.39
CA SER A 28 -7.01 7.27 -12.08
C SER A 28 -6.67 8.32 -11.00
N CYS A 29 -6.32 9.55 -11.39
CA CYS A 29 -5.96 10.60 -10.45
C CYS A 29 -7.18 11.47 -10.08
N TRP A 30 -7.32 11.78 -8.80
CA TRP A 30 -8.18 12.86 -8.33
C TRP A 30 -7.52 14.24 -8.50
N SER A 31 -6.20 14.29 -8.28
CA SER A 31 -5.36 15.47 -8.52
C SER A 31 -4.02 15.01 -9.09
N CYS A 32 -3.39 15.85 -9.92
CA CYS A 32 -2.12 15.53 -10.56
C CYS A 32 -1.25 16.78 -10.74
N SER A 33 0.06 16.57 -10.87
CA SER A 33 1.03 17.60 -11.27
C SER A 33 1.28 17.62 -12.77
N GLY A 34 0.71 16.67 -13.53
CA GLY A 34 0.89 16.59 -14.97
C GLY A 34 0.03 15.50 -15.63
N PRO A 35 0.16 15.30 -16.94
CA PRO A 35 -0.76 14.46 -17.71
C PRO A 35 -0.52 12.95 -17.55
N SER A 36 0.65 12.54 -17.03
CA SER A 36 1.01 11.14 -16.92
C SER A 36 0.27 10.45 -15.77
N VAL A 37 0.01 9.15 -15.93
CA VAL A 37 -0.47 8.25 -14.86
C VAL A 37 0.48 8.20 -13.64
N SER A 38 1.75 8.57 -13.82
CA SER A 38 2.77 8.65 -12.77
C SER A 38 2.94 10.02 -12.12
N GLN A 39 2.07 10.98 -12.47
CA GLN A 39 2.10 12.33 -11.94
C GLN A 39 0.85 12.64 -11.11
N CYS A 40 0.18 11.62 -10.56
CA CYS A 40 -0.91 11.82 -9.62
C CYS A 40 -0.36 12.34 -8.28
N THR A 41 -1.04 13.31 -7.69
CA THR A 41 -0.81 13.78 -6.32
C THR A 41 -1.87 13.27 -5.36
N LEU A 42 -3.07 12.97 -5.87
CA LEU A 42 -4.16 12.32 -5.15
C LEU A 42 -4.84 11.31 -6.07
N CYS A 43 -5.26 10.19 -5.50
CA CYS A 43 -5.95 9.13 -6.22
C CYS A 43 -7.45 9.22 -6.06
N SER A 44 -8.18 8.77 -7.10
CA SER A 44 -9.63 8.62 -7.00
C SER A 44 -9.99 7.60 -5.92
N GLN A 45 -11.22 7.68 -5.39
CA GLN A 45 -11.65 6.86 -4.27
C GLN A 45 -11.48 5.35 -4.56
N GLY A 46 -10.88 4.63 -3.61
CA GLY A 46 -10.59 3.19 -3.72
C GLY A 46 -9.23 2.86 -4.33
N LEU A 47 -8.49 3.85 -4.84
CA LEU A 47 -7.12 3.69 -5.31
C LEU A 47 -6.13 4.21 -4.24
N SER A 48 -4.90 3.69 -4.31
CA SER A 48 -3.81 4.01 -3.39
C SER A 48 -2.66 4.67 -4.13
N LEU A 49 -2.14 5.78 -3.60
CA LEU A 49 -1.02 6.49 -4.19
C LEU A 49 0.30 5.76 -3.90
N HIS A 50 1.07 5.50 -4.94
CA HIS A 50 2.41 4.96 -4.84
C HIS A 50 3.32 5.63 -5.87
N GLN A 51 4.32 6.40 -5.41
CA GLN A 51 5.30 7.06 -6.28
C GLN A 51 4.67 7.83 -7.46
N GLY A 52 3.55 8.53 -7.20
CA GLY A 52 2.83 9.31 -8.21
C GLY A 52 1.87 8.51 -9.08
N GLN A 53 1.75 7.20 -8.86
CA GLN A 53 0.79 6.31 -9.54
C GLN A 53 -0.35 5.93 -8.60
N CYS A 54 -1.54 5.75 -9.16
CA CYS A 54 -2.70 5.25 -8.41
C CYS A 54 -2.92 3.77 -8.70
N LEU A 55 -2.83 2.94 -7.67
CA LEU A 55 -2.93 1.48 -7.73
C LEU A 55 -4.23 1.01 -7.09
N GLU A 56 -4.87 -0.01 -7.68
CA GLU A 56 -6.06 -0.65 -7.09
C GLU A 56 -5.73 -1.42 -5.81
N SER A 57 -4.49 -1.91 -5.71
CA SER A 57 -3.95 -2.52 -4.51
C SER A 57 -2.45 -2.29 -4.44
N CYS A 58 -1.92 -2.13 -3.23
CA CYS A 58 -0.48 -1.90 -3.03
C CYS A 58 0.39 -3.10 -3.41
N GLY A 59 -0.19 -4.30 -3.57
CA GLY A 59 0.54 -5.51 -3.95
C GLY A 59 1.45 -6.05 -2.84
N ASP A 60 2.33 -6.98 -3.21
CA ASP A 60 3.33 -7.55 -2.30
C ASP A 60 4.42 -6.50 -1.96
N GLY A 61 4.88 -6.50 -0.72
CA GLY A 61 5.95 -5.64 -0.20
C GLY A 61 5.48 -4.27 0.26
N LEU A 62 4.19 -3.96 0.09
CA LEU A 62 3.58 -2.70 0.48
C LEU A 62 2.30 -2.93 1.29
N TYR A 63 1.97 -1.98 2.16
CA TYR A 63 0.70 -1.93 2.89
C TYR A 63 -0.01 -0.61 2.62
N HIS A 64 -1.33 -0.66 2.68
CA HIS A 64 -2.18 0.52 2.50
C HIS A 64 -2.38 1.22 3.84
N GLN A 65 -2.00 2.50 3.90
CA GLN A 65 -2.31 3.40 5.00
C GLN A 65 -2.60 4.78 4.44
N ASP A 66 -3.67 5.44 4.92
CA ASP A 66 -4.00 6.82 4.53
C ASP A 66 -4.05 7.06 3.00
N GLN A 67 -4.67 6.14 2.24
CA GLN A 67 -4.76 6.19 0.76
C GLN A 67 -3.40 6.14 0.04
N THR A 68 -2.35 5.70 0.73
CA THR A 68 -0.99 5.63 0.22
C THR A 68 -0.42 4.23 0.46
N CYS A 69 0.39 3.75 -0.49
CA CYS A 69 1.11 2.51 -0.36
C CYS A 69 2.48 2.75 0.26
N HIS A 70 2.66 2.22 1.46
CA HIS A 70 3.90 2.28 2.23
C HIS A 70 4.65 0.96 2.19
N ILE A 71 5.97 1.01 2.20
CA ILE A 71 6.82 -0.19 2.10
C ILE A 71 6.77 -0.96 3.42
N CYS A 72 6.64 -2.28 3.34
CA CYS A 72 6.72 -3.19 4.47
C CYS A 72 8.12 -3.26 5.10
N HIS A 73 8.23 -3.84 6.29
CA HIS A 73 9.53 -4.24 6.80
C HIS A 73 10.23 -5.20 5.79
N PRO A 74 11.56 -5.12 5.58
CA PRO A 74 12.26 -5.93 4.57
C PRO A 74 12.16 -7.46 4.73
N SER A 75 11.76 -7.94 5.91
CA SER A 75 11.49 -9.37 6.15
C SER A 75 10.13 -9.82 5.64
N CYS A 76 9.20 -8.90 5.38
CA CYS A 76 7.83 -9.20 5.01
C CYS A 76 7.64 -9.13 3.49
N ARG A 77 7.02 -10.16 2.91
CA ARG A 77 6.42 -10.10 1.57
C ARG A 77 5.07 -9.41 1.56
N GLY A 78 4.35 -9.46 2.67
CA GLY A 78 3.10 -8.72 2.86
C GLY A 78 2.98 -8.38 4.32
N CYS A 79 2.44 -7.21 4.62
CA CYS A 79 2.34 -6.70 5.99
C CYS A 79 1.05 -5.89 6.16
N LEU A 80 0.69 -5.64 7.41
CA LEU A 80 -0.38 -4.70 7.76
C LEU A 80 0.15 -3.37 8.31
N GLY A 81 1.46 -3.27 8.49
CA GLY A 81 2.13 -2.14 9.11
C GLY A 81 3.64 -2.19 8.89
N PRO A 82 4.37 -1.19 9.39
CA PRO A 82 5.79 -1.02 9.12
C PRO A 82 6.70 -1.93 9.95
N LEU A 83 6.19 -2.59 10.99
CA LEU A 83 7.02 -3.33 11.94
C LEU A 83 7.37 -4.73 11.42
N ALA A 84 8.50 -5.27 11.89
CA ALA A 84 8.88 -6.66 11.63
C ALA A 84 7.87 -7.68 12.19
N SER A 85 7.02 -7.27 13.14
CA SER A 85 5.93 -8.07 13.71
C SER A 85 4.61 -7.96 12.96
N ASP A 86 4.52 -7.08 11.96
CA ASP A 86 3.29 -6.86 11.19
C ASP A 86 3.27 -7.70 9.91
N CYS A 87 4.18 -8.68 9.77
CA CYS A 87 4.23 -9.52 8.59
C CYS A 87 3.00 -10.43 8.53
N LEU A 88 2.37 -10.48 7.36
CA LEU A 88 1.34 -11.44 6.98
C LEU A 88 1.94 -12.62 6.20
N ARG A 89 3.06 -12.37 5.50
CA ARG A 89 3.81 -13.36 4.70
C ARG A 89 5.29 -13.00 4.73
N CYS A 90 6.15 -14.00 4.82
CA CYS A 90 7.61 -13.79 4.81
C CYS A 90 8.15 -13.63 3.40
N LEU A 91 9.20 -12.81 3.27
CA LEU A 91 9.87 -12.56 1.99
C LEU A 91 10.56 -13.81 1.47
N LYS A 92 11.28 -14.50 2.34
CA LYS A 92 11.96 -15.75 1.98
C LYS A 92 11.01 -16.92 2.13
N PRO A 93 10.88 -17.80 1.12
CA PRO A 93 10.04 -19.00 1.21
C PRO A 93 10.46 -19.99 2.32
N GLN A 94 11.73 -19.94 2.75
CA GLN A 94 12.27 -20.80 3.79
C GLN A 94 11.93 -20.32 5.21
N GLU A 95 11.52 -19.06 5.37
CA GLU A 95 11.15 -18.50 6.67
C GLU A 95 9.71 -18.85 7.00
N ALA A 96 9.44 -19.02 8.29
CA ALA A 96 8.11 -19.28 8.83
C ALA A 96 7.58 -18.03 9.53
N LEU A 97 6.28 -17.77 9.38
CA LEU A 97 5.61 -16.71 10.13
C LEU A 97 5.34 -17.20 11.55
N LEU A 98 5.91 -16.52 12.55
CA LEU A 98 5.61 -16.73 13.97
C LEU A 98 4.56 -15.71 14.43
N PRO A 99 3.28 -16.11 14.61
CA PRO A 99 2.22 -15.18 14.99
C PRO A 99 2.49 -14.54 16.34
N GLN A 100 2.34 -13.23 16.43
CA GLN A 100 2.44 -12.51 17.70
C GLN A 100 1.04 -12.37 18.30
N ASN A 101 0.71 -13.26 19.25
CA ASN A 101 -0.42 -13.22 20.18
C ASN A 101 -1.65 -12.37 19.77
N SER A 102 -2.32 -12.70 18.66
CA SER A 102 -3.53 -12.01 18.24
C SER A 102 -4.76 -12.62 18.92
N HIS A 103 -5.12 -12.09 20.09
CA HIS A 103 -6.37 -12.39 20.84
C HIS A 103 -7.68 -12.01 20.11
N THR A 104 -7.62 -11.65 18.83
CA THR A 104 -8.78 -11.27 18.03
C THR A 104 -9.09 -12.35 17.00
N HIS A 105 -10.10 -13.16 17.30
CA HIS A 105 -10.61 -14.33 16.55
C HIS A 105 -11.09 -14.03 15.09
N ARG A 106 -10.83 -12.83 14.55
CA ARG A 106 -11.22 -12.35 13.22
C ARG A 106 -10.12 -11.65 12.41
N ALA A 107 -8.95 -11.40 13.00
CA ALA A 107 -7.85 -10.74 12.28
C ALA A 107 -6.96 -11.78 11.58
N ARG A 108 -6.44 -11.46 10.39
CA ARG A 108 -5.41 -12.29 9.74
C ARG A 108 -4.22 -12.44 10.69
N PRO A 109 -3.69 -13.67 10.86
CA PRO A 109 -2.51 -13.87 11.70
C PRO A 109 -1.36 -13.06 11.12
N HIS A 110 -0.77 -12.22 11.96
CA HIS A 110 0.43 -11.45 11.66
C HIS A 110 1.47 -11.70 12.74
N GLY A 111 2.73 -11.49 12.38
CA GLY A 111 3.82 -11.73 13.31
C GLY A 111 5.18 -11.50 12.69
N VAL A 112 6.17 -12.18 13.26
CA VAL A 112 7.57 -12.03 12.89
C VAL A 112 8.00 -13.21 12.02
N CYS A 113 8.79 -12.94 10.98
CA CYS A 113 9.40 -13.98 10.16
C CYS A 113 10.65 -14.54 10.83
N VAL A 114 10.70 -15.86 10.98
CA VAL A 114 11.80 -16.58 11.64
C VAL A 114 12.26 -17.74 10.78
N ASP A 115 13.57 -18.05 10.79
CA ASP A 115 14.12 -19.15 10.00
C ASP A 115 13.60 -20.53 10.44
N ARG A 116 13.28 -20.69 11.74
CA ARG A 116 12.76 -21.93 12.33
C ARG A 116 11.77 -21.63 13.45
N CYS A 117 10.72 -22.45 13.53
CA CYS A 117 9.74 -22.34 14.62
C CYS A 117 10.37 -22.68 15.99
N PRO A 118 10.00 -21.95 17.07
CA PRO A 118 10.49 -22.23 18.42
C PRO A 118 10.07 -23.61 18.94
N ALA A 119 10.77 -24.11 19.97
CA ALA A 119 10.41 -25.34 20.66
C ALA A 119 8.98 -25.21 21.22
N ARG A 120 8.06 -26.08 20.77
CA ARG A 120 6.58 -26.14 21.01
C ARG A 120 5.70 -25.68 19.84
N PHE A 121 6.29 -25.14 18.78
CA PHE A 121 5.56 -24.82 17.56
C PHE A 121 5.95 -25.80 16.45
N TYR A 122 5.01 -26.08 15.55
CA TYR A 122 5.25 -26.83 14.32
C TYR A 122 4.97 -25.95 13.11
N LEU A 123 5.69 -26.21 12.02
CA LEU A 123 5.46 -25.53 10.75
C LEU A 123 4.24 -26.15 10.06
N ASP A 124 3.23 -25.33 9.74
CA ASP A 124 2.08 -25.77 8.97
C ASP A 124 2.29 -25.65 7.45
N ALA A 125 1.32 -26.14 6.67
CA ALA A 125 1.33 -26.07 5.21
C ALA A 125 1.28 -24.64 4.64
N GLN A 126 0.92 -23.65 5.47
CA GLN A 126 0.86 -22.23 5.12
C GLN A 126 2.16 -21.50 5.54
N HIS A 127 3.23 -22.22 5.86
CA HIS A 127 4.50 -21.69 6.38
C HIS A 127 4.31 -20.81 7.63
N THR A 128 3.36 -21.19 8.49
CA THR A 128 3.09 -20.50 9.75
C THR A 128 3.41 -21.43 10.92
N CYS A 129 4.07 -20.89 11.94
CA CYS A 129 4.35 -21.61 13.19
C CYS A 129 3.07 -21.66 14.02
N ARG A 130 2.50 -22.87 14.19
CA ARG A 130 1.35 -23.11 15.07
C ARG A 130 1.77 -23.84 16.33
N GLY A 131 1.15 -23.48 17.46
CA GLY A 131 1.34 -24.21 18.71
C GLY A 131 0.77 -25.62 18.61
N LYS A 132 1.45 -26.59 19.23
CA LYS A 132 0.92 -27.95 19.40
C LYS A 132 -0.31 -27.99 20.29
#